data_AF-A0A2N5B7M3-F1
#
_entry.id   AF-A0A2N5B7M3-F1
#
_cell.length_a   1.000
_cell.length_b   1.000
_cell.length_c   1.000
_cell.angle_alpha   90.00
_cell.angle_beta   90.00
_cell.angle_gamma   90.00
#
_symmetry.space_group_name_H-M   'P 1'
#
loop_
_entity.id
_entity.type
_entity.pdbx_description
1 polymer ?
#
loop_
_entity_poly.entity_id
_entity_poly.type
_entity_poly.pdbx_seq_one_letter_code
_entity_poly.pdbx_strand_id
1 'polypeptide(L)' 'MKRSSNVAVSKIAAYAEDPKKFVGSDGGAYNPELARMGTAAHRRIGRGPSKAAFVVTVVLVVAALLYFGIIEI' A
#
# COMPACT_ATOMS: atom_id res chain seq x y z
N MET A 1 -6.08 -20.04 -21.98
CA MET A 1 -5.35 -19.11 -21.07
C MET A 1 -5.87 -17.70 -21.29
N LYS A 2 -6.53 -17.07 -20.29
CA LYS A 2 -6.85 -15.64 -20.36
C LYS A 2 -5.54 -14.85 -20.28
N ARG A 3 -5.11 -14.23 -21.38
CA ARG A 3 -4.02 -13.26 -21.35
C ARG A 3 -4.54 -12.03 -20.61
N SER A 4 -4.09 -11.83 -19.38
CA SER A 4 -4.28 -10.56 -18.68
C SER A 4 -3.60 -9.47 -19.51
N SER A 5 -4.36 -8.54 -20.05
CA SER A 5 -3.85 -7.38 -20.80
C SER A 5 -3.28 -6.28 -19.90
N ASN A 6 -3.33 -6.46 -18.58
CA ASN A 6 -2.79 -5.49 -17.64
C ASN A 6 -1.27 -5.64 -17.56
N VAL A 7 -0.57 -4.82 -18.34
CA VAL A 7 0.86 -4.60 -18.23
C VAL A 7 1.09 -3.34 -17.41
N ALA A 8 1.87 -3.45 -16.33
CA ALA A 8 2.22 -2.28 -15.52
C ALA A 8 3.09 -1.30 -16.33
N VAL A 9 2.84 0.00 -16.18
CA VAL A 9 3.62 1.05 -16.87
C VAL A 9 5.12 0.94 -16.59
N SER A 10 5.50 0.53 -15.38
CA SER A 10 6.89 0.28 -15.00
C SER A 10 7.56 -0.83 -15.82
N LYS A 11 6.80 -1.84 -16.25
CA LYS A 11 7.32 -2.92 -17.12
C LYS A 11 7.57 -2.41 -18.54
N ILE A 12 6.69 -1.55 -19.04
CA ILE A 12 6.84 -0.91 -20.35
C ILE A 12 8.07 -0.01 -20.36
N ALA A 13 8.23 0.80 -19.32
CA ALA A 13 9.39 1.69 -19.16
C ALA A 13 10.71 0.91 -19.08
N ALA A 14 10.76 -0.16 -18.26
CA ALA A 14 11.96 -0.99 -18.12
C ALA A 14 12.34 -1.72 -19.42
N TYR A 15 11.34 -2.19 -20.18
CA TYR A 15 11.59 -2.79 -21.50
C TYR A 15 12.11 -1.75 -22.51
N ALA A 16 11.58 -0.52 -22.50
CA ALA A 16 12.01 0.55 -23.39
C ALA A 16 13.43 1.06 -23.07
N GLU A 17 13.85 0.99 -21.80
CA GLU A 17 15.20 1.38 -21.36
C GLU A 17 16.26 0.35 -21.78
N ASP A 18 16.07 -0.94 -21.45
CA ASP A 18 16.99 -2.01 -21.82
C ASP A 18 16.24 -3.35 -21.98
N PRO A 19 15.88 -3.73 -23.22
CA PRO A 19 15.17 -4.97 -23.50
C PRO A 19 15.93 -6.22 -23.06
N LYS A 20 17.26 -6.23 -23.17
CA LYS A 20 18.08 -7.41 -22.86
C LYS A 20 18.07 -7.68 -21.36
N LYS A 21 18.26 -6.64 -20.56
CA LYS A 21 18.17 -6.77 -19.09
C LYS A 21 16.75 -7.05 -18.64
N PHE A 22 15.73 -6.45 -19.26
CA PHE A 22 14.34 -6.73 -18.95
C PHE A 22 14.03 -8.23 -19.13
N VAL A 23 14.37 -8.80 -20.29
CA VAL A 23 14.19 -10.24 -20.55
C VAL A 23 15.02 -11.10 -19.60
N GLY A 24 16.27 -10.72 -19.33
CA GLY A 24 17.13 -11.42 -18.37
C GLY A 24 16.61 -11.43 -16.94
N SER A 25 15.75 -10.48 -16.58
CA SER A 25 15.07 -10.39 -15.28
C SER A 25 13.66 -10.98 -15.25
N ASP A 26 13.22 -11.65 -16.33
CA ASP A 26 11.83 -12.11 -16.55
C ASP A 26 10.80 -10.96 -16.39
N GLY A 27 11.20 -9.79 -16.88
CA GLY A 27 10.52 -8.52 -16.71
C GLY A 27 10.49 -7.99 -15.28
N GLY A 28 11.07 -8.69 -14.29
CA GLY A 28 11.16 -8.33 -12.89
C GLY A 28 11.99 -7.07 -12.59
N ALA A 29 12.21 -6.78 -11.31
CA ALA A 29 13.15 -5.74 -10.92
C ALA A 29 14.58 -6.26 -11.10
N TYR A 30 15.49 -5.43 -11.62
CA TYR A 30 16.91 -5.78 -11.76
C TYR A 30 17.57 -6.17 -10.44
N ASN A 31 17.13 -5.55 -9.34
CA ASN A 31 17.52 -5.93 -7.98
C ASN A 31 16.25 -6.18 -7.13
N PRO A 32 15.91 -7.45 -6.84
CA PRO A 32 14.71 -7.78 -6.10
C PRO A 32 14.75 -7.32 -4.64
N GLU A 33 15.94 -7.21 -4.05
CA GLU A 33 16.11 -6.77 -2.66
C GLU A 33 15.76 -5.29 -2.50
N LEU A 34 16.30 -4.44 -3.38
CA LEU A 34 16.00 -3.00 -3.38
C LEU A 34 14.51 -2.74 -3.67
N ALA A 35 13.92 -3.48 -4.62
CA ALA A 35 12.49 -3.39 -4.88
C ALA A 35 11.64 -3.77 -3.67
N ARG A 36 12.06 -4.79 -2.90
CA ARG A 36 11.40 -5.19 -1.65
C ARG A 36 11.53 -4.11 -0.57
N MET A 37 12.70 -3.51 -0.41
CA MET A 37 12.92 -2.41 0.53
C MET A 37 12.06 -1.18 0.20
N GLY A 38 12.00 -0.78 -1.07
CA GLY A 38 11.14 0.31 -1.52
C GLY A 38 9.66 0.01 -1.28
N THR A 39 9.22 -1.22 -1.57
CA THR A 39 7.85 -1.66 -1.29
C THR A 39 7.54 -1.64 0.21
N ALA A 40 8.49 -2.04 1.07
CA ALA A 40 8.33 -1.99 2.52
C ALA A 40 8.20 -0.55 3.04
N ALA A 41 8.99 0.39 2.49
CA ALA A 41 8.89 1.81 2.82
C ALA A 41 7.53 2.39 2.40
N HIS A 42 7.08 2.13 1.17
CA HIS A 42 5.75 2.53 0.71
C HIS A 42 4.63 1.90 1.55
N ARG A 43 4.77 0.63 1.94
CA ARG A 43 3.79 -0.03 2.82
C ARG A 43 3.74 0.61 4.20
N ARG A 44 4.87 1.08 4.74
CA ARG A 44 4.93 1.78 6.02
C ARG A 44 4.27 3.17 5.94
N ILE A 45 4.51 3.91 4.86
CA ILE A 45 3.93 5.25 4.64
C ILE A 45 2.43 5.15 4.33
N GLY A 46 2.03 4.19 3.49
CA GLY A 46 0.64 3.92 3.15
C GLY A 46 -0.16 3.23 4.25
N ARG A 47 0.49 2.84 5.36
CA ARG A 47 -0.17 2.34 6.56
C ARG A 47 -0.77 3.53 7.29
N GLY A 48 -1.93 3.99 6.80
CA GLY A 48 -2.75 4.97 7.49
C GLY A 48 -3.09 4.53 8.92
N PRO A 49 -3.66 5.43 9.74
CA PRO A 49 -3.99 5.12 11.12
C PRO A 49 -4.82 3.84 11.19
N SER A 50 -4.53 3.01 12.20
CA SER A 50 -5.23 1.74 12.38
C SER A 50 -6.74 2.02 12.46
N LYS A 51 -7.52 1.46 11.53
CA LYS A 51 -8.98 1.56 11.54
C LYS A 51 -9.55 1.10 12.89
N ALA A 52 -8.95 0.05 13.47
CA ALA A 52 -9.33 -0.44 14.80
C ALA A 52 -9.03 0.59 15.90
N ALA A 53 -7.86 1.23 15.87
CA ALA A 53 -7.54 2.28 16.84
C ALA A 53 -8.49 3.47 16.72
N PHE A 54 -8.82 3.87 15.49
CA PHE A 54 -9.79 4.94 15.23
C PHE A 54 -11.17 4.61 15.83
N VAL A 55 -11.70 3.42 15.58
CA VAL A 55 -12.99 2.98 16.13
C VAL A 55 -12.98 3.00 17.66
N VAL A 56 -11.92 2.46 18.28
CA VAL A 56 -11.78 2.46 19.74
C VAL A 56 -11.76 3.89 20.29
N THR A 57 -11.00 4.80 19.66
CA THR A 57 -10.97 6.20 20.07
C THR A 57 -12.35 6.85 19.96
N VAL A 58 -13.08 6.64 18.86
CA VAL A 58 -14.42 7.22 18.70
C VAL A 58 -15.37 6.70 19.77
N VAL A 59 -15.39 5.39 20.03
CA VAL A 59 -16.26 4.80 21.05
C VAL A 59 -15.96 5.37 22.44
N LEU A 60 -14.68 5.49 22.81
CA LEU A 60 -14.28 6.06 24.10
C LEU A 60 -14.69 7.53 24.23
N VAL A 61 -14.53 8.33 23.17
CA VAL A 61 -14.94 9.73 23.17
C VAL A 61 -16.46 9.85 23.32
N VAL A 62 -17.24 9.06 22.57
CA VAL A 62 -18.70 9.07 22.70
C VAL A 62 -19.13 8.66 24.10
N ALA A 63 -18.57 7.58 24.66
CA ALA A 63 -18.87 7.13 26.01
C ALA A 63 -18.54 8.19 27.07
N ALA A 64 -17.42 8.89 26.93
CA ALA A 64 -17.05 9.98 27.83
C ALA A 64 -18.04 11.15 27.73
N LEU A 65 -18.45 11.55 26.53
CA LEU A 65 -19.39 12.65 26.33
C LEU A 65 -20.78 12.32 26.92
N LEU A 66 -21.22 11.06 26.85
CA LEU A 66 -22.43 10.59 27.53
C LEU A 66 -22.27 10.62 29.05
N TYR A 67 -21.13 10.15 29.58
CA TYR A 67 -20.85 10.13 31.02
C TYR A 67 -20.87 11.53 31.64
N PHE A 68 -20.33 12.53 30.92
CA PHE A 68 -20.34 13.93 31.36
C PHE A 68 -21.65 14.67 31.04
N GLY A 69 -22.64 14.00 30.44
CA GLY A 69 -23.93 14.61 30.12
C GLY A 69 -23.86 15.73 29.08
N ILE A 70 -22.82 15.73 28.23
CA ILE A 70 -22.65 16.73 27.17
C ILE A 70 -23.60 16.45 26.00
N ILE A 71 -23.94 15.18 25.79
CA ILE A 71 -24.88 14.73 24.76
C ILE A 71 -25.82 13.70 25.38
N GLU A 72 -27.07 13.70 24.91
CA GLU A 72 -28.12 12.73 25.26
C GLU A 72 -28.48 11.94 23.99
N ILE A 73 -28.80 10.65 24.15
CA ILE A 73 -29.21 9.74 23.04
C ILE A 73 -30.69 9.41 23.20
#